data_AF-A0A9D8R0A6-F1
#
_entry.id   AF-A0A9D8R0A6-F1
#
_cell.length_a   1.000
_cell.length_b   1.000
_cell.length_c   1.000
_cell.angle_alpha   90.00
_cell.angle_beta   90.00
_cell.angle_gamma   90.00
#
_symmetry.space_group_name_H-M   'P 1'
#
loop_
_entity.id
_entity.type
_entity.pdbx_description
1 polymer ?
#
loop_
_entity_poly.entity_id
_entity_poly.type
_entity_poly.pdbx_seq_one_letter_code
_entity_poly.pdbx_strand_id
1 'polypeptide(L)'
;MKNLQKNLVRTLALVFFLGGSFSLSAQKAGETVKDVDGNEYKTVVIGSQTWFAENLKTTKYANGNKIENVTDKQRWVDCKSPAFCWYDNNASNKDTYGGLYNWYAINAGNICPNGWHVATDADWNTLENKVGGRDKAAQALRESGTDHWKAADGDFKDSYGFGMYAGGFRNAYGDFTWQTVDAGYWTATGKTPSYAWNRTAYYYDNHLNRHEIQKCFGYSVRCVKN
;
A
#
# COMPACT_ATOMS: atom_id res chain seq x y z
N MET A 1 53.02 32.67 -45.46
CA MET A 1 52.46 32.29 -46.77
C MET A 1 51.72 30.97 -46.57
N LYS A 2 50.40 30.78 -46.65
CA LYS A 2 49.26 31.57 -47.13
C LYS A 2 48.03 31.23 -46.26
N ASN A 3 47.17 32.22 -46.04
CA ASN A 3 45.78 32.12 -45.58
C ASN A 3 44.95 31.16 -46.45
N LEU A 4 43.86 30.60 -45.92
CA LEU A 4 42.49 30.95 -46.35
C LEU A 4 41.40 30.27 -45.49
N GLN A 5 40.40 31.06 -45.07
CA GLN A 5 39.12 30.66 -44.49
C GLN A 5 38.30 29.78 -45.45
N LYS A 6 37.38 28.94 -44.93
CA LYS A 6 36.02 28.75 -45.48
C LYS A 6 35.09 27.87 -44.59
N ASN A 7 34.05 28.54 -44.10
CA ASN A 7 32.62 28.16 -44.08
C ASN A 7 32.08 27.03 -43.19
N LEU A 8 31.25 27.47 -42.23
CA LEU A 8 30.10 26.78 -41.66
C LEU A 8 29.21 26.14 -42.74
N VAL A 9 28.79 24.90 -42.50
CA VAL A 9 27.41 24.45 -42.78
C VAL A 9 26.98 23.53 -41.64
N ARG A 10 26.09 24.01 -40.77
CA ARG A 10 25.37 23.18 -39.79
C ARG A 10 24.13 22.65 -40.50
N THR A 11 24.05 21.34 -40.73
CA THR A 11 22.86 20.68 -41.24
C THR A 11 21.79 20.66 -40.14
N LEU A 12 20.74 21.45 -40.30
CA LEU A 12 19.51 21.37 -39.51
C LEU A 12 18.71 20.16 -40.00
N ALA A 13 18.65 19.08 -39.21
CA ALA A 13 17.66 18.03 -39.42
C ALA A 13 16.36 18.48 -38.75
N LEU A 14 15.40 18.94 -39.57
CA LEU A 14 14.03 19.20 -39.13
C LEU A 14 13.33 17.84 -38.98
N VAL A 15 13.17 17.36 -37.75
CA VAL A 15 12.30 16.20 -37.47
C VAL A 15 10.92 16.74 -37.11
N PHE A 16 9.98 16.63 -38.05
CA PHE A 16 8.55 16.81 -37.77
C PHE A 16 8.07 15.61 -36.94
N PHE A 17 7.94 15.78 -35.62
CA PHE A 17 7.12 14.88 -34.82
C PHE A 17 5.66 15.32 -34.93
N LEU A 18 4.88 14.51 -35.65
CA LEU A 18 3.42 14.55 -35.65
C LEU A 18 2.89 14.38 -34.23
N GLY A 19 1.81 15.10 -33.97
CA GLY A 19 1.22 15.29 -32.65
C GLY A 19 0.89 13.98 -31.93
N GLY A 20 1.37 13.94 -30.70
CA GLY A 20 1.00 12.98 -29.68
C GLY A 20 1.52 13.57 -28.38
N SER A 21 0.79 14.53 -27.81
CA SER A 21 1.08 15.00 -26.45
C SER A 21 0.80 13.84 -25.50
N PHE A 22 1.79 12.99 -25.28
CA PHE A 22 1.86 12.19 -24.07
C PHE A 22 2.01 13.17 -22.92
N SER A 23 0.88 13.56 -22.34
CA SER A 23 0.89 14.19 -21.03
C SER A 23 1.43 13.14 -20.07
N LEU A 24 2.71 13.24 -19.73
CA LEU A 24 3.21 12.63 -18.51
C LEU A 24 2.47 13.37 -17.39
N SER A 25 1.39 12.77 -16.89
CA SER A 25 0.77 13.19 -15.64
C SER A 25 1.83 13.02 -14.56
N ALA A 26 2.56 14.09 -14.24
CA ALA A 26 3.38 14.12 -13.04
C ALA A 26 2.41 13.97 -11.86
N GLN A 27 2.33 12.75 -11.32
CA GLN A 27 1.61 12.44 -10.10
C GLN A 27 2.11 13.40 -9.02
N LYS A 28 1.26 14.30 -8.53
CA LYS A 28 1.67 15.25 -7.49
C LYS A 28 2.03 14.43 -6.25
N ALA A 29 3.32 14.46 -5.87
CA ALA A 29 3.76 13.89 -4.61
C ALA A 29 2.94 14.55 -3.49
N GLY A 30 2.25 13.73 -2.70
CA GLY A 30 1.44 14.23 -1.61
C GLY A 30 2.31 14.68 -0.44
N GLU A 31 1.70 15.46 0.45
CA GLU A 31 2.35 15.95 1.67
C GLU A 31 2.77 14.78 2.56
N THR A 32 3.83 14.97 3.36
CA THR A 32 4.20 14.03 4.42
C THR A 32 3.20 14.16 5.58
N VAL A 33 2.60 13.05 5.98
CA VAL A 33 1.69 12.98 7.12
C VAL A 33 2.39 12.32 8.30
N LYS A 34 2.15 12.82 9.51
CA LYS A 34 2.63 12.20 10.75
C LYS A 34 1.49 11.56 11.53
N ASP A 35 1.73 10.37 12.08
CA ASP A 35 0.85 9.81 13.11
C ASP A 35 1.24 10.27 14.53
N VAL A 36 0.48 9.79 15.50
CA VAL A 36 0.65 10.11 16.93
C VAL A 36 1.96 9.57 17.53
N ASP A 37 2.58 8.58 16.88
CA ASP A 37 3.89 8.05 17.28
C ASP A 37 5.03 8.81 16.60
N GLY A 38 4.72 9.79 15.75
CA GLY A 38 5.69 10.56 14.99
C GLY A 38 6.21 9.84 13.74
N ASN A 39 5.60 8.71 13.35
CA ASN A 39 5.93 8.07 12.09
C ASN A 39 5.51 8.97 10.93
N GLU A 40 6.41 9.15 9.97
CA GLU A 40 6.14 9.87 8.74
C GLU A 40 5.70 8.91 7.63
N TYR A 41 4.71 9.35 6.85
CA TYR A 41 4.15 8.64 5.72
C TYR A 41 4.11 9.57 4.51
N LYS A 42 4.63 9.09 3.38
CA LYS A 42 4.38 9.73 2.09
C LYS A 42 2.93 9.48 1.66
N THR A 43 2.38 10.42 0.91
CA THR A 43 1.04 10.29 0.35
C THR A 43 1.04 10.49 -1.15
N VAL A 44 0.00 9.97 -1.81
CA VAL A 44 -0.14 10.05 -3.26
C VAL A 44 -1.59 10.23 -3.67
N VAL A 45 -1.83 11.08 -4.67
CA VAL A 45 -3.18 11.34 -5.18
C VAL A 45 -3.47 10.40 -6.34
N ILE A 46 -4.44 9.51 -6.19
CA ILE A 46 -4.87 8.56 -7.22
C ILE A 46 -6.35 8.81 -7.54
N GLY A 47 -6.61 9.44 -8.69
CA GLY A 47 -7.96 9.86 -9.06
C GLY A 47 -8.48 10.92 -8.09
N SER A 48 -9.60 10.63 -7.43
CA SER A 48 -10.23 11.52 -6.45
C SER A 48 -9.77 11.26 -5.00
N GLN A 49 -8.88 10.30 -4.77
CA GLN A 49 -8.50 9.87 -3.43
C GLN A 49 -7.02 10.18 -3.17
N THR A 50 -6.69 10.54 -1.93
CA THR A 50 -5.31 10.62 -1.47
C THR A 50 -5.02 9.42 -0.57
N TRP A 51 -3.99 8.65 -0.90
CA TRP A 51 -3.63 7.41 -0.21
C TRP A 51 -2.27 7.55 0.47
N PHE A 52 -2.09 6.82 1.58
CA PHE A 52 -0.74 6.55 2.07
C PHE A 52 0.01 5.69 1.06
N ALA A 53 1.25 6.09 0.75
CA ALA A 53 2.18 5.33 -0.08
C ALA A 53 2.96 4.27 0.72
N GLU A 54 2.76 4.22 2.03
CA GLU A 54 3.33 3.22 2.94
C GLU A 54 2.24 2.53 3.78
N ASN A 55 2.51 1.31 4.26
CA ASN A 55 1.63 0.64 5.23
C ASN A 55 1.68 1.38 6.57
N LEU A 56 0.54 1.44 7.27
CA LEU A 56 0.46 2.03 8.60
C LEU A 56 1.39 1.31 9.58
N LYS A 57 2.12 2.06 10.41
CA LYS A 57 3.11 1.55 11.39
C LYS A 57 2.93 2.16 12.78
N THR A 58 1.71 2.63 13.09
CA THR A 58 1.39 3.20 14.41
C THR A 58 1.14 2.12 15.46
N THR A 59 1.45 2.43 16.71
CA THR A 59 1.21 1.61 17.90
C THR A 59 0.11 2.19 18.78
N LYS A 60 -0.47 3.32 18.36
CA LYS A 60 -1.49 4.06 19.10
C LYS A 60 -2.60 4.53 18.16
N TYR A 61 -3.79 4.71 18.71
CA TYR A 61 -4.86 5.45 18.05
C TYR A 61 -4.55 6.94 17.99
N ALA A 62 -5.21 7.68 17.10
CA ALA A 62 -5.04 9.12 16.95
C ALA A 62 -5.29 9.93 18.25
N ASN A 63 -6.05 9.37 19.20
CA ASN A 63 -6.28 9.96 20.52
C ASN A 63 -5.18 9.65 21.56
N GLY A 64 -4.11 8.93 21.15
CA GLY A 64 -2.99 8.55 22.01
C GLY A 64 -3.16 7.24 22.78
N ASN A 65 -4.34 6.61 22.74
CA ASN A 65 -4.54 5.30 23.38
C ASN A 65 -3.68 4.24 22.70
N LYS A 66 -3.03 3.38 23.51
CA LYS A 66 -2.19 2.31 22.99
C LYS A 66 -3.01 1.19 22.37
N ILE A 67 -2.51 0.64 21.28
CA ILE A 67 -2.94 -0.66 20.75
C ILE A 67 -2.02 -1.70 21.37
N GLU A 68 -2.55 -2.84 21.78
CA GLU A 68 -1.72 -3.86 22.41
C GLU A 68 -0.83 -4.56 21.36
N ASN A 69 0.48 -4.63 21.61
CA ASN A 69 1.39 -5.46 20.82
C ASN A 69 1.31 -6.91 21.32
N VAL A 70 0.59 -7.77 20.59
CA VAL A 70 0.35 -9.17 21.00
C VAL A 70 1.27 -10.08 20.20
N THR A 71 2.39 -10.49 20.79
CA THR A 71 3.34 -11.42 20.16
C THR A 71 3.03 -12.88 20.47
N ASP A 72 2.41 -13.16 21.62
CA ASP A 72 2.00 -14.51 22.02
C ASP A 72 0.97 -15.12 21.06
N LYS A 73 1.19 -16.38 20.68
CA LYS A 73 0.37 -17.09 19.70
C LYS A 73 -1.05 -17.35 20.23
N GLN A 74 -1.19 -17.82 21.47
CA GLN A 74 -2.48 -18.18 22.01
C GLN A 74 -3.36 -16.94 22.24
N ARG A 75 -2.77 -15.86 22.77
CA ARG A 75 -3.47 -14.57 22.93
C ARG A 75 -3.92 -14.00 21.58
N TRP A 76 -3.14 -14.20 20.52
CA TRP A 76 -3.54 -13.78 19.18
C TRP A 76 -4.74 -14.59 18.67
N VAL A 77 -4.75 -15.90 18.87
CA VAL A 77 -5.86 -16.79 18.46
C VAL A 77 -7.17 -16.41 19.17
N ASP A 78 -7.09 -16.11 20.46
CA ASP A 78 -8.28 -15.80 21.26
C ASP A 78 -8.94 -14.46 20.86
N CYS A 79 -8.18 -13.55 20.24
CA CYS A 79 -8.57 -12.28 19.60
C CYS A 79 -9.92 -11.69 20.02
N LYS A 80 -9.99 -11.08 21.21
CA LYS A 80 -11.21 -10.39 21.70
C LYS A 80 -11.04 -8.88 21.81
N SER A 81 -9.83 -8.39 21.58
CA SER A 81 -9.44 -6.99 21.79
C SER A 81 -8.57 -6.51 20.64
N PRO A 82 -8.47 -5.18 20.45
CA PRO A 82 -7.50 -4.59 19.56
C PRO A 82 -6.08 -5.09 19.78
N ALA A 83 -5.45 -5.58 18.71
CA ALA A 83 -4.07 -6.01 18.74
C ALA A 83 -3.35 -5.66 17.45
N PHE A 84 -2.05 -5.46 17.56
CA PHE A 84 -1.13 -5.42 16.44
C PHE A 84 0.11 -6.26 16.74
N CYS A 85 0.88 -6.56 15.70
CA CYS A 85 2.25 -7.05 15.82
C CYS A 85 3.03 -6.67 14.55
N TRP A 86 4.35 -6.81 14.60
CA TRP A 86 5.19 -6.78 13.41
C TRP A 86 5.30 -8.20 12.85
N TYR A 87 5.52 -8.35 11.54
CA TYR A 87 5.76 -9.66 10.95
C TYR A 87 6.89 -10.39 11.69
N ASP A 88 6.72 -11.69 11.95
CA ASP A 88 7.58 -12.55 12.78
C ASP A 88 7.87 -12.01 14.19
N ASN A 89 7.01 -11.14 14.71
CA ASN A 89 7.25 -10.41 15.96
C ASN A 89 8.58 -9.63 15.97
N ASN A 90 9.10 -9.27 14.79
CA ASN A 90 10.38 -8.59 14.63
C ASN A 90 10.17 -7.11 14.27
N ALA A 91 10.58 -6.21 15.17
CA ALA A 91 10.46 -4.77 14.99
C ALA A 91 11.26 -4.22 13.79
N SER A 92 12.27 -4.94 13.29
CA SER A 92 12.99 -4.57 12.07
C SER A 92 12.09 -4.57 10.82
N ASN A 93 10.95 -5.27 10.86
CA ASN A 93 9.96 -5.26 9.77
C ASN A 93 9.10 -3.99 9.74
N LYS A 94 9.15 -3.15 10.79
CA LYS A 94 8.28 -1.98 10.97
C LYS A 94 8.31 -1.02 9.79
N ASP A 95 9.51 -0.59 9.40
CA ASP A 95 9.63 0.50 8.42
C ASP A 95 9.44 0.01 6.98
N THR A 96 9.68 -1.28 6.72
CA THR A 96 9.45 -1.90 5.41
C THR A 96 7.99 -2.30 5.20
N TYR A 97 7.41 -3.09 6.11
CA TYR A 97 6.12 -3.74 5.89
C TYR A 97 4.97 -3.11 6.68
N GLY A 98 5.26 -2.22 7.63
CA GLY A 98 4.25 -1.70 8.55
C GLY A 98 3.70 -2.77 9.50
N GLY A 99 2.63 -2.42 10.19
CA GLY A 99 2.02 -3.24 11.24
C GLY A 99 1.00 -4.21 10.68
N LEU A 100 0.89 -5.38 11.30
CA LEU A 100 -0.20 -6.32 11.11
C LEU A 100 -1.21 -6.11 12.23
N TYR A 101 -2.36 -5.55 11.89
CA TYR A 101 -3.43 -5.22 12.83
C TYR A 101 -4.53 -6.27 12.71
N ASN A 102 -5.10 -6.68 13.83
CA ASN A 102 -6.38 -7.40 13.78
C ASN A 102 -7.52 -6.45 13.41
N TRP A 103 -8.65 -6.99 12.97
CA TRP A 103 -9.76 -6.13 12.54
C TRP A 103 -10.35 -5.32 13.71
N TYR A 104 -10.30 -5.86 14.92
CA TYR A 104 -10.73 -5.16 16.14
C TYR A 104 -9.93 -3.88 16.39
N ALA A 105 -8.63 -3.86 16.06
CA ALA A 105 -7.81 -2.67 16.18
C ALA A 105 -8.23 -1.56 15.22
N ILE A 106 -8.62 -1.87 13.99
CA ILE A 106 -9.06 -0.83 13.06
C ILE A 106 -10.50 -0.36 13.28
N ASN A 107 -11.28 -1.10 14.08
CA ASN A 107 -12.69 -0.80 14.35
C ASN A 107 -12.96 -0.24 15.77
N ALA A 108 -11.98 -0.29 16.69
CA ALA A 108 -12.15 0.23 18.04
C ALA A 108 -11.94 1.75 18.17
N GLY A 109 -11.38 2.40 17.14
CA GLY A 109 -11.14 3.84 17.12
C GLY A 109 -10.40 4.26 15.85
N ASN A 110 -10.17 5.56 15.68
CA ASN A 110 -9.40 6.04 14.54
C ASN A 110 -7.91 5.75 14.75
N ILE A 111 -7.37 4.82 13.98
CA ILE A 111 -5.95 4.48 13.96
C ILE A 111 -5.17 5.33 12.95
N CYS A 112 -5.85 5.91 11.96
CA CYS A 112 -5.24 6.83 11.02
C CYS A 112 -5.14 8.25 11.63
N PRO A 113 -4.20 9.09 11.17
CA PRO A 113 -4.12 10.49 11.60
C PRO A 113 -5.42 11.26 11.37
N ASN A 114 -5.63 12.36 12.09
CA ASN A 114 -6.85 13.17 11.95
C ASN A 114 -7.06 13.65 10.50
N GLY A 115 -8.30 13.53 10.02
CA GLY A 115 -8.64 13.83 8.61
C GLY A 115 -8.34 12.68 7.63
N TRP A 116 -7.85 11.55 8.13
CA TRP A 116 -7.68 10.29 7.39
C TRP A 116 -8.50 9.18 8.04
N HIS A 117 -8.88 8.18 7.26
CA HIS A 117 -9.57 6.99 7.75
C HIS A 117 -8.96 5.71 7.17
N VAL A 118 -9.20 4.57 7.83
CA VAL A 118 -8.85 3.26 7.29
C VAL A 118 -9.71 3.01 6.07
N ALA A 119 -9.09 2.67 4.94
CA ALA A 119 -9.80 2.49 3.69
C ALA A 119 -10.98 1.49 3.81
N THR A 120 -12.16 1.92 3.39
CA THR A 120 -13.35 1.08 3.29
C THR A 120 -13.32 0.25 2.01
N ASP A 121 -14.17 -0.76 1.89
CA ASP A 121 -14.32 -1.52 0.65
C ASP A 121 -14.73 -0.63 -0.54
N ALA A 122 -15.48 0.45 -0.30
CA ALA A 122 -15.85 1.44 -1.30
C ALA A 122 -14.65 2.29 -1.75
N ASP A 123 -13.75 2.64 -0.82
CA ASP A 123 -12.51 3.35 -1.18
C ASP A 123 -11.64 2.48 -2.07
N TRP A 124 -11.47 1.20 -1.74
CA TRP A 124 -10.73 0.23 -2.55
C TRP A 124 -11.36 0.03 -3.94
N ASN A 125 -12.70 -0.05 -4.04
CA ASN A 125 -13.38 -0.12 -5.34
C ASN A 125 -13.12 1.12 -6.20
N THR A 126 -13.07 2.31 -5.59
CA THR A 126 -12.77 3.56 -6.29
C THR A 126 -11.35 3.54 -6.84
N LEU A 127 -10.37 3.13 -6.02
CA LEU A 127 -8.99 2.95 -6.43
C LEU A 127 -8.86 1.94 -7.57
N GLU A 128 -9.45 0.74 -7.42
CA GLU A 128 -9.42 -0.34 -8.40
C GLU A 128 -9.94 0.12 -9.77
N ASN A 129 -11.09 0.78 -9.79
CA ASN A 129 -11.66 1.34 -11.02
C ASN A 129 -10.74 2.40 -11.64
N LYS A 130 -10.09 3.23 -10.82
CA LYS A 130 -9.19 4.28 -11.29
C LYS A 130 -7.93 3.73 -11.97
N VAL A 131 -7.44 2.56 -11.54
CA VAL A 131 -6.20 1.96 -12.04
C VAL A 131 -6.41 0.91 -13.14
N GLY A 132 -7.61 0.85 -13.73
CA GLY A 132 -7.91 0.02 -14.89
C GLY A 132 -8.68 -1.27 -14.58
N GLY A 133 -9.26 -1.38 -13.38
CA GLY A 133 -10.11 -2.48 -12.95
C GLY A 133 -9.34 -3.62 -12.26
N ARG A 134 -10.09 -4.55 -11.66
CA ARG A 134 -9.59 -5.66 -10.84
C ARG A 134 -8.37 -6.34 -11.44
N ASP A 135 -8.44 -6.74 -12.70
CA ASP A 135 -7.47 -7.62 -13.37
C ASP A 135 -6.12 -6.94 -13.67
N LYS A 136 -6.04 -5.63 -13.46
CA LYS A 136 -4.83 -4.82 -13.68
C LYS A 136 -4.37 -4.09 -12.43
N ALA A 137 -5.20 -4.05 -11.40
CA ALA A 137 -4.97 -3.21 -10.23
C ALA A 137 -3.67 -3.56 -9.49
N ALA A 138 -3.38 -4.84 -9.28
CA ALA A 138 -2.15 -5.21 -8.59
C ALA A 138 -0.90 -4.89 -9.43
N GLN A 139 -0.95 -5.11 -10.75
CA GLN A 139 0.16 -4.72 -11.64
C GLN A 139 0.46 -3.22 -11.56
N ALA A 140 -0.57 -2.40 -11.45
CA ALA A 140 -0.43 -0.95 -11.45
C ALA A 140 0.03 -0.37 -10.10
N LEU A 141 -0.25 -1.06 -8.99
CA LEU A 141 -0.06 -0.58 -7.62
C LEU A 141 1.12 -1.21 -6.87
N ARG A 142 1.64 -2.36 -7.34
CA ARG A 142 2.88 -2.97 -6.82
C ARG A 142 4.03 -1.99 -6.88
N GLU A 143 4.93 -2.11 -5.92
CA GLU A 143 6.20 -1.39 -5.92
C GLU A 143 6.93 -1.50 -7.27
N SER A 144 7.84 -0.56 -7.52
CA SER A 144 8.76 -0.66 -8.65
C SER A 144 9.85 -1.69 -8.35
N GLY A 145 10.06 -2.65 -9.25
CA GLY A 145 10.98 -3.76 -9.02
C GLY A 145 10.36 -4.91 -8.22
N THR A 146 11.19 -5.80 -7.68
CA THR A 146 10.74 -7.04 -7.04
C THR A 146 11.40 -7.28 -5.68
N ASP A 147 11.81 -6.21 -4.98
CA ASP A 147 12.60 -6.33 -3.75
C ASP A 147 11.82 -7.02 -2.62
N HIS A 148 10.51 -6.77 -2.54
CA HIS A 148 9.62 -7.29 -1.50
C HIS A 148 8.59 -8.28 -2.04
N TRP A 149 8.65 -8.62 -3.33
CA TRP A 149 7.86 -9.69 -3.92
C TRP A 149 8.77 -10.85 -4.28
N LYS A 150 8.30 -12.08 -4.03
CA LYS A 150 8.95 -13.29 -4.51
C LYS A 150 9.12 -13.09 -6.00
N ALA A 151 10.37 -13.25 -6.47
CA ALA A 151 10.76 -13.01 -7.85
C ALA A 151 9.71 -13.60 -8.80
N ALA A 152 8.85 -12.72 -9.27
CA ALA A 152 7.94 -12.99 -10.37
C ALA A 152 8.72 -12.56 -11.62
N ASP A 153 8.46 -13.20 -12.75
CA ASP A 153 9.00 -12.78 -14.04
C ASP A 153 8.41 -11.43 -14.52
N GLY A 154 7.98 -10.55 -13.59
CA GLY A 154 7.23 -9.33 -13.82
C GLY A 154 8.04 -8.06 -13.60
N ASP A 155 7.99 -7.17 -14.59
CA ASP A 155 8.44 -5.79 -14.50
C ASP A 155 7.35 -4.95 -13.79
N PHE A 156 7.38 -4.91 -12.45
CA PHE A 156 6.48 -4.08 -11.64
C PHE A 156 6.94 -2.62 -11.64
N LYS A 157 6.01 -1.68 -11.83
CA LYS A 157 6.32 -0.29 -12.19
C LYS A 157 5.80 0.77 -11.25
N ASP A 158 5.01 0.40 -10.24
CA ASP A 158 4.22 1.31 -9.40
C ASP A 158 3.73 2.55 -10.15
N SER A 159 2.83 2.34 -11.12
CA SER A 159 2.42 3.40 -12.06
C SER A 159 1.76 4.59 -11.37
N TYR A 160 1.40 4.45 -10.09
CA TYR A 160 0.67 5.45 -9.32
C TYR A 160 1.39 5.86 -8.03
N GLY A 161 2.55 5.31 -7.70
CA GLY A 161 3.29 5.62 -6.46
C GLY A 161 2.62 5.10 -5.18
N PHE A 162 1.82 4.03 -5.28
CA PHE A 162 1.08 3.46 -4.15
C PHE A 162 1.96 2.60 -3.25
N GLY A 163 3.00 1.95 -3.78
CA GLY A 163 3.95 1.15 -3.04
C GLY A 163 3.31 -0.08 -2.37
N MET A 164 2.63 -0.94 -3.12
CA MET A 164 2.06 -2.19 -2.58
C MET A 164 3.15 -3.24 -2.36
N TYR A 165 3.44 -3.54 -1.09
CA TYR A 165 4.52 -4.45 -0.67
C TYR A 165 3.93 -5.77 -0.16
N ALA A 166 4.53 -6.90 -0.52
CA ALA A 166 4.10 -8.20 -0.06
C ALA A 166 4.62 -8.52 1.36
N GLY A 167 4.02 -7.89 2.36
CA GLY A 167 4.36 -8.09 3.77
C GLY A 167 3.84 -9.38 4.39
N GLY A 168 2.99 -10.13 3.69
CA GLY A 168 2.30 -11.29 4.25
C GLY A 168 1.31 -10.91 5.35
N PHE A 169 0.95 -11.90 6.17
CA PHE A 169 -0.04 -11.73 7.22
C PHE A 169 0.19 -12.66 8.41
N ARG A 170 -0.54 -12.41 9.50
CA ARG A 170 -0.69 -13.33 10.63
C ARG A 170 -2.07 -13.97 10.58
N ASN A 171 -2.16 -15.28 10.52
CA ASN A 171 -3.44 -15.97 10.37
C ASN A 171 -4.22 -16.07 11.70
N ALA A 172 -5.47 -16.55 11.66
CA ALA A 172 -6.29 -16.76 12.86
C ALA A 172 -5.78 -17.89 13.78
N TYR A 173 -4.80 -18.69 13.34
CA TYR A 173 -4.09 -19.66 14.17
C TYR A 173 -2.85 -19.05 14.85
N GLY A 174 -2.54 -17.78 14.57
CA GLY A 174 -1.43 -17.04 15.14
C GLY A 174 -0.09 -17.23 14.44
N ASP A 175 -0.06 -17.90 13.28
CA ASP A 175 1.14 -18.11 12.46
C ASP A 175 1.37 -16.97 11.47
N PHE A 176 2.63 -16.61 11.26
CA PHE A 176 3.08 -15.68 10.21
C PHE A 176 3.35 -16.44 8.93
N THR A 177 2.87 -15.92 7.80
CA THR A 177 2.99 -16.61 6.52
C THR A 177 2.82 -15.64 5.34
N TRP A 178 3.18 -16.11 4.14
CA TRP A 178 3.02 -15.41 2.85
C TRP A 178 3.78 -14.09 2.68
N GLN A 179 4.75 -13.75 3.53
CA GLN A 179 5.68 -12.66 3.22
C GLN A 179 6.38 -12.92 1.89
N THR A 180 6.53 -11.88 1.08
CA THR A 180 6.93 -11.87 -0.33
C THR A 180 5.92 -12.48 -1.32
N VAL A 181 4.88 -13.16 -0.85
CA VAL A 181 3.93 -13.87 -1.72
C VAL A 181 2.59 -13.12 -1.85
N ASP A 182 2.15 -12.48 -0.77
CA ASP A 182 0.89 -11.72 -0.70
C ASP A 182 1.11 -10.31 -0.13
N ALA A 183 0.30 -9.38 -0.65
CA ALA A 183 0.05 -8.09 -0.02
C ALA A 183 -1.43 -8.03 0.37
N GLY A 184 -1.73 -8.33 1.64
CA GLY A 184 -3.07 -8.28 2.20
C GLY A 184 -3.35 -7.01 3.01
N TYR A 185 -4.52 -6.43 2.79
CA TYR A 185 -4.99 -5.20 3.43
C TYR A 185 -6.36 -5.40 4.06
N TRP A 186 -6.52 -4.93 5.30
CA TRP A 186 -7.87 -4.79 5.84
C TRP A 186 -8.64 -3.70 5.11
N THR A 187 -9.95 -3.92 4.97
CA THR A 187 -10.91 -2.83 4.78
C THR A 187 -11.63 -2.54 6.11
N ALA A 188 -12.02 -1.30 6.34
CA ALA A 188 -12.88 -0.94 7.48
C ALA A 188 -14.32 -1.49 7.37
N THR A 189 -14.65 -2.22 6.29
CA THR A 189 -15.99 -2.74 6.04
C THR A 189 -16.14 -4.15 6.61
N GLY A 190 -16.94 -4.27 7.67
CA GLY A 190 -17.34 -5.57 8.24
C GLY A 190 -18.29 -6.34 7.32
N LYS A 191 -18.35 -7.66 7.49
CA LYS A 191 -19.24 -8.56 6.73
C LYS A 191 -20.22 -9.30 7.65
N THR A 192 -19.70 -9.91 8.70
CA THR A 192 -20.49 -10.55 9.77
C THR A 192 -19.89 -10.18 11.13
N PRO A 193 -20.46 -10.65 12.26
CA PRO A 193 -19.82 -10.45 13.56
C PRO A 193 -18.39 -10.99 13.61
N SER A 194 -18.08 -12.09 12.92
CA SER A 194 -16.77 -12.76 12.95
C SER A 194 -15.88 -12.49 11.73
N TYR A 195 -16.43 -11.95 10.64
CA TYR A 195 -15.70 -11.75 9.39
C TYR A 195 -15.78 -10.31 8.87
N ALA A 196 -14.75 -9.90 8.13
CA ALA A 196 -14.66 -8.61 7.46
C ALA A 196 -14.06 -8.77 6.05
N TRP A 197 -14.18 -7.73 5.24
CA TRP A 197 -13.59 -7.72 3.90
C TRP A 197 -12.11 -7.33 3.97
N ASN A 198 -11.29 -8.06 3.21
CA ASN A 198 -9.91 -7.69 2.93
C ASN A 198 -9.69 -7.50 1.42
N ARG A 199 -8.56 -6.88 1.06
CA ARG A 199 -8.03 -6.83 -0.30
C ARG A 199 -6.68 -7.52 -0.36
N THR A 200 -6.46 -8.39 -1.34
CA THR A 200 -5.20 -9.13 -1.48
C THR A 200 -4.72 -9.13 -2.93
N ALA A 201 -3.43 -8.87 -3.12
CA ALA A 201 -2.72 -9.16 -4.35
C ALA A 201 -1.72 -10.29 -4.14
N TYR A 202 -1.58 -11.20 -5.11
CA TYR A 202 -0.64 -12.32 -5.07
C TYR A 202 0.48 -12.15 -6.08
N TYR A 203 1.69 -12.68 -5.84
CA TYR A 203 2.82 -12.50 -6.76
C TYR A 203 2.59 -13.03 -8.19
N TYR A 204 1.67 -13.99 -8.37
CA TYR A 204 1.47 -14.73 -9.62
C TYR A 204 0.30 -14.22 -10.48
N ASP A 205 -0.45 -13.22 -10.03
CA ASP A 205 -1.53 -12.63 -10.82
C ASP A 205 -1.49 -11.10 -10.77
N ASN A 206 -2.42 -10.43 -11.45
CA ASN A 206 -2.53 -8.97 -11.46
C ASN A 206 -3.81 -8.48 -10.79
N HIS A 207 -4.53 -9.38 -10.10
CA HIS A 207 -5.80 -9.07 -9.50
C HIS A 207 -5.63 -8.41 -8.14
N LEU A 208 -6.44 -7.39 -7.87
CA LEU A 208 -6.73 -7.00 -6.49
C LEU A 208 -7.96 -7.79 -6.02
N ASN A 209 -7.71 -8.95 -5.42
CA ASN A 209 -8.76 -9.86 -4.96
C ASN A 209 -9.43 -9.34 -3.69
N ARG A 210 -10.67 -9.78 -3.47
CA ARG A 210 -11.48 -9.45 -2.30
C ARG A 210 -11.95 -10.73 -1.63
N HIS A 211 -11.65 -10.88 -0.34
CA HIS A 211 -12.02 -12.07 0.42
C HIS A 211 -12.75 -11.72 1.71
N GLU A 212 -13.57 -12.66 2.17
CA GLU A 212 -14.17 -12.64 3.50
C GLU A 212 -13.21 -13.34 4.47
N ILE A 213 -12.63 -12.60 5.42
CA ILE A 213 -11.61 -13.10 6.33
C ILE A 213 -12.04 -12.94 7.79
N GLN A 214 -11.69 -13.91 8.62
CA GLN A 214 -11.91 -13.85 10.07
C GLN A 214 -11.20 -12.64 10.68
N LYS A 215 -11.89 -11.91 11.54
CA LYS A 215 -11.39 -10.67 12.17
C LYS A 215 -10.12 -10.85 13.00
N CYS A 216 -9.77 -12.08 13.34
CA CYS A 216 -8.56 -12.44 14.08
C CYS A 216 -7.27 -12.39 13.23
N PHE A 217 -7.37 -12.35 11.90
CA PHE A 217 -6.18 -12.21 11.06
C PHE A 217 -5.51 -10.85 11.28
N GLY A 218 -4.19 -10.83 11.15
CA GLY A 218 -3.37 -9.62 11.14
C GLY A 218 -3.01 -9.26 9.71
N TYR A 219 -3.55 -8.14 9.21
CA TYR A 219 -3.21 -7.60 7.89
C TYR A 219 -2.71 -6.16 8.00
N SER A 220 -2.00 -5.73 6.96
CA SER A 220 -1.60 -4.33 6.80
C SER A 220 -2.81 -3.42 6.64
N VAL A 221 -2.60 -2.14 6.91
CA VAL A 221 -3.63 -1.10 6.84
C VAL A 221 -3.13 0.03 5.96
N ARG A 222 -4.01 0.55 5.11
CA ARG A 222 -3.80 1.77 4.32
C ARG A 222 -4.80 2.85 4.74
N CYS A 223 -4.29 4.02 5.05
CA CYS A 223 -5.11 5.20 5.32
C CYS A 223 -5.38 5.94 4.01
N VAL A 224 -6.60 6.47 3.89
CA VAL A 224 -7.07 7.22 2.73
C VAL A 224 -7.81 8.48 3.19
N LYS A 225 -7.84 9.48 2.32
CA LYS A 225 -8.59 10.72 2.46
C LYS A 225 -9.30 11.03 1.14
N ASN A 226 -10.59 11.34 1.22
CA ASN A 226 -11.45 11.72 0.10
C ASN A 226 -11.72 13.22 0.10
#